data_AF-J7Q9I9-F1
#
_entry.id   AF-J7Q9I9-F1
#
_cell.length_a   1.000
_cell.length_b   1.000
_cell.length_c   1.000
_cell.angle_alpha   90.00
_cell.angle_beta   90.00
_cell.angle_gamma   90.00
#
_symmetry.space_group_name_H-M   'P 1'
#
loop_
_entity.id
_entity.type
_entity.pdbx_description
1 polymer ?
#
loop_
_entity_poly.entity_id
_entity_poly.type
_entity_poly.pdbx_seq_one_letter_code
_entity_poly.pdbx_strand_id
1 'polypeptide(L)'
;MTELRDGLARRDLSKTDKYLLIVASHDGPITTREIKAIAKNNGWRDGSTSEPSPFLNKSKYAVSLPNGWALTTEGRVSLEERKIVLHSGILTPVVAALEKYLLDVHDSDKSRFIEEAVQCVRNKAFRAAIVLSWVGAVYLLYNYVLSHKLKEFNAEVRRRWQKHSDAKGIDDLASLKEGDFLSVLEHIKVITNAQSKELTGCLNRRNTAGHPNSHSFEEVTVGSHIQTLISVVYSKF
;
A
#
# COMPACT_ATOMS: atom_id res chain seq x y z
N MET A 1 -7.57 -4.66 17.45
CA MET A 1 -8.30 -5.43 18.49
C MET A 1 -9.77 -5.01 18.61
N THR A 2 -10.10 -3.72 18.55
CA THR A 2 -11.50 -3.22 18.62
C THR A 2 -12.40 -3.75 17.50
N GLU A 3 -11.90 -3.82 16.26
CA GLU A 3 -12.72 -4.20 15.11
C GLU A 3 -13.15 -5.68 15.07
N LEU A 4 -12.33 -6.60 15.58
CA LEU A 4 -12.70 -8.02 15.64
C LEU A 4 -13.83 -8.23 16.65
N ARG A 5 -13.75 -7.57 17.82
CA ARG A 5 -14.80 -7.62 18.84
C ARG A 5 -16.13 -7.08 18.30
N ASP A 6 -16.10 -5.95 17.61
CA ASP A 6 -17.29 -5.35 17.02
C ASP A 6 -17.87 -6.20 15.88
N GLY A 7 -17.02 -6.75 15.03
CA GLY A 7 -17.42 -7.70 14.00
C GLY A 7 -18.04 -8.98 14.57
N LEU A 8 -17.51 -9.53 15.66
CA LEU A 8 -18.09 -10.69 16.33
C LEU A 8 -19.42 -10.38 17.05
N ALA A 9 -19.65 -9.12 17.43
CA ALA A 9 -20.90 -8.68 18.06
C ALA A 9 -22.05 -8.48 17.06
N ARG A 10 -21.75 -8.31 15.76
CA ARG A 10 -22.75 -8.17 14.68
C ARG A 10 -23.72 -9.35 14.64
N ARG A 11 -25.02 -9.07 14.60
CA ARG A 11 -26.09 -10.09 14.59
C ARG A 11 -26.48 -10.55 13.20
N ASP A 12 -26.18 -9.74 12.19
CA ASP A 12 -26.39 -10.01 10.77
C ASP A 12 -25.36 -11.01 10.21
N LEU A 13 -24.25 -11.23 10.90
CA LEU A 13 -23.23 -12.20 10.48
C LEU A 13 -23.57 -13.62 10.92
N SER A 14 -23.44 -14.56 9.98
CA SER A 14 -23.58 -15.99 10.27
C SER A 14 -22.42 -16.49 11.15
N LYS A 15 -22.58 -17.67 11.77
CA LYS A 15 -21.47 -18.31 12.50
C LYS A 15 -20.26 -18.55 11.57
N THR A 16 -20.51 -18.93 10.33
CA THR A 16 -19.46 -19.11 9.31
C THR A 16 -18.70 -17.81 9.08
N ASP A 17 -19.40 -16.68 8.90
CA ASP A 17 -18.75 -15.38 8.69
C ASP A 17 -17.91 -14.95 9.89
N LYS A 18 -18.38 -15.22 11.11
CA LYS A 18 -17.64 -14.92 12.33
C LYS A 18 -16.37 -15.76 12.48
N TYR A 19 -16.41 -17.03 12.10
CA TYR A 19 -15.20 -17.85 12.04
C TYR A 19 -14.25 -17.39 10.95
N LEU A 20 -14.76 -17.07 9.75
CA LEU A 20 -13.95 -16.52 8.66
C LEU A 20 -13.29 -15.20 9.07
N LEU A 21 -13.99 -14.34 9.82
CA LEU A 21 -13.46 -13.09 10.37
C LEU A 21 -12.31 -13.35 11.37
N ILE A 22 -12.42 -14.37 12.22
CA ILE A 22 -11.32 -14.77 13.12
C ILE A 22 -10.13 -15.27 12.33
N VAL A 23 -10.34 -16.13 11.31
CA VAL A 23 -9.26 -16.59 10.44
C VAL A 23 -8.62 -15.42 9.68
N ALA A 24 -9.43 -14.44 9.25
CA ALA A 24 -8.95 -13.21 8.60
C ALA A 24 -8.06 -12.35 9.50
N SER A 25 -8.30 -12.40 10.82
CA SER A 25 -7.56 -11.61 11.81
C SER A 25 -6.16 -12.15 12.14
N HIS A 26 -5.79 -13.31 11.58
CA HIS A 26 -4.50 -13.96 11.82
C HIS A 26 -3.66 -14.03 10.54
N ASP A 27 -2.37 -13.73 10.68
CA ASP A 27 -1.42 -13.82 9.57
C ASP A 27 -0.91 -15.27 9.46
N GLY A 28 -1.61 -16.09 8.67
CA GLY A 28 -1.25 -17.48 8.40
C GLY A 28 -2.25 -18.52 8.94
N PRO A 29 -1.93 -19.82 8.86
CA PRO A 29 -2.82 -20.89 9.29
C PRO A 29 -3.06 -20.85 10.80
N ILE A 30 -4.31 -20.96 11.24
CA ILE A 30 -4.71 -20.90 12.65
C ILE A 30 -5.43 -22.18 13.09
N THR A 31 -5.07 -22.73 14.25
CA THR A 31 -5.68 -23.96 14.75
C THR A 31 -7.10 -23.72 15.28
N THR A 32 -7.92 -24.78 15.34
CA THR A 32 -9.26 -24.70 15.93
C THR A 32 -9.23 -24.27 17.40
N ARG A 33 -8.18 -24.66 18.14
CA ARG A 33 -7.94 -24.26 19.52
C ARG A 33 -7.74 -22.75 19.62
N GLU A 34 -6.92 -22.17 18.75
CA GLU A 34 -6.65 -20.74 18.71
C GLU A 34 -7.89 -19.96 18.26
N ILE A 35 -8.62 -20.43 17.24
CA ILE A 35 -9.88 -19.82 16.81
C ILE A 35 -10.86 -19.70 17.99
N LYS A 36 -11.06 -20.78 18.76
CA LYS A 36 -11.93 -20.79 19.94
C LYS A 36 -11.43 -19.85 21.04
N ALA A 37 -10.11 -19.80 21.25
CA ALA A 37 -9.50 -18.89 22.21
C ALA A 37 -9.73 -17.43 21.83
N ILE A 38 -9.55 -17.08 20.56
CA ILE A 38 -9.82 -15.73 20.03
C ILE A 38 -11.31 -15.39 20.15
N ALA A 39 -12.21 -16.31 19.81
CA ALA A 39 -13.65 -16.12 19.99
C ALA A 39 -14.01 -15.81 21.45
N LYS A 40 -13.45 -16.58 22.40
CA LYS A 40 -13.63 -16.37 23.84
C LYS A 40 -13.12 -15.01 24.28
N ASN A 41 -11.87 -14.68 23.91
CA ASN A 41 -11.20 -13.45 24.32
C ASN A 41 -11.87 -12.19 23.73
N ASN A 42 -12.61 -12.32 22.63
CA ASN A 42 -13.35 -11.24 22.00
C ASN A 42 -14.87 -11.29 22.30
N GLY A 43 -15.30 -12.08 23.30
CA GLY A 43 -16.66 -12.06 23.82
C GLY A 43 -17.70 -12.87 23.03
N TRP A 44 -17.30 -13.62 22.01
CA TRP A 44 -18.20 -14.52 21.27
C TRP A 44 -18.26 -15.91 21.92
N ARG A 45 -19.09 -16.04 22.96
CA ARG A 45 -19.21 -17.27 23.77
C ARG A 45 -19.61 -18.50 22.96
N ASP A 46 -20.61 -18.38 22.09
CA ASP A 46 -21.09 -19.46 21.24
C ASP A 46 -20.00 -20.01 20.28
N GLY A 47 -19.15 -19.13 19.74
CA GLY A 47 -18.02 -19.53 18.88
C GLY A 47 -16.84 -20.14 19.65
N SER A 48 -16.77 -19.91 20.98
CA SER A 48 -15.73 -20.53 21.82
C SER A 48 -16.04 -21.98 22.22
N THR A 49 -17.32 -22.38 22.18
CA THR A 49 -17.77 -23.73 22.54
C THR A 49 -18.01 -24.60 21.31
N SER A 50 -18.44 -24.00 20.20
CA SER A 50 -18.71 -24.70 18.96
C SER A 50 -17.43 -25.12 18.21
N GLU A 51 -17.46 -26.23 17.47
CA GLU A 51 -16.35 -26.61 16.59
C GLU A 51 -16.30 -25.73 15.33
N PRO A 52 -15.17 -25.08 14.99
CA PRO A 52 -15.06 -24.24 13.78
C PRO A 52 -15.06 -25.05 12.48
N SER A 53 -14.46 -26.25 12.48
CA SER A 53 -14.21 -27.02 11.25
C SER A 53 -15.46 -27.29 10.39
N PRO A 54 -16.64 -27.66 10.94
CA PRO A 54 -17.84 -27.86 10.13
C PRO A 54 -18.33 -26.59 9.41
N PHE A 55 -18.09 -25.41 9.98
CA PHE A 55 -18.49 -24.13 9.36
C PHE A 55 -17.50 -23.71 8.28
N LEU A 56 -16.19 -23.88 8.55
CA LEU A 56 -15.13 -23.54 7.63
C LEU A 56 -15.09 -24.50 6.42
N ASN A 57 -15.23 -25.81 6.64
CA ASN A 57 -15.28 -26.82 5.56
C ASN A 57 -16.47 -26.63 4.61
N LYS A 58 -17.61 -26.15 5.12
CA LYS A 58 -18.79 -25.88 4.28
C LYS A 58 -18.63 -24.61 3.44
N SER A 59 -17.64 -23.78 3.76
CA SER A 59 -17.33 -22.59 2.98
C SER A 59 -16.25 -22.92 1.95
N LYS A 60 -16.37 -22.37 0.74
CA LYS A 60 -15.25 -22.30 -0.20
C LYS A 60 -14.20 -21.25 0.18
N TYR A 61 -14.41 -20.56 1.30
CA TYR A 61 -13.67 -19.36 1.69
C TYR A 61 -12.48 -19.64 2.60
N ALA A 62 -12.40 -20.84 3.19
CA ALA A 62 -11.28 -21.28 3.99
C ALA A 62 -10.81 -22.67 3.57
N VAL A 63 -9.52 -22.94 3.79
CA VAL A 63 -8.88 -24.23 3.50
C VAL A 63 -8.20 -24.78 4.75
N SER A 64 -8.29 -26.09 4.94
CA SER A 64 -7.59 -26.80 6.00
C SER A 64 -6.18 -27.19 5.53
N LEU A 65 -5.18 -26.78 6.30
CA LEU A 65 -3.76 -27.09 6.13
C LEU A 65 -3.27 -27.94 7.30
N PRO A 66 -2.10 -28.61 7.20
CA PRO A 66 -1.58 -29.45 8.29
C PRO A 66 -1.40 -28.71 9.63
N ASN A 67 -1.16 -27.39 9.57
CA ASN A 67 -0.95 -26.52 10.73
C ASN A 67 -2.15 -25.63 11.08
N GLY A 68 -3.31 -25.79 10.44
CA GLY A 68 -4.52 -25.03 10.79
C GLY A 68 -5.33 -24.58 9.58
N TRP A 69 -6.15 -23.55 9.78
CA TRP A 69 -7.06 -22.99 8.80
C TRP A 69 -6.51 -21.70 8.23
N ALA A 70 -6.58 -21.54 6.91
CA ALA A 70 -6.25 -20.29 6.24
C ALA A 70 -7.41 -19.83 5.35
N LEU A 71 -7.53 -18.52 5.15
CA LEU A 71 -8.43 -18.00 4.12
C LEU A 71 -7.89 -18.29 2.73
N THR A 72 -8.80 -18.67 1.84
CA THR A 72 -8.59 -18.64 0.39
C THR A 72 -8.59 -17.21 -0.13
N THR A 73 -8.11 -17.00 -1.35
CA THR A 73 -8.18 -15.71 -2.04
C THR A 73 -9.63 -15.24 -2.17
N GLU A 74 -10.53 -16.14 -2.59
CA GLU A 74 -11.97 -15.88 -2.72
C GLU A 74 -12.61 -15.55 -1.37
N GLY A 75 -12.13 -16.15 -0.29
CA GLY A 75 -12.57 -15.84 1.06
C GLY A 75 -12.24 -14.43 1.50
N ARG A 76 -11.03 -13.96 1.19
CA ARG A 76 -10.61 -12.58 1.47
C ARG A 76 -11.48 -11.58 0.71
N VAL A 77 -11.61 -11.77 -0.60
CA VAL A 77 -12.45 -10.92 -1.47
C VAL A 77 -13.90 -10.90 -0.98
N SER A 78 -14.48 -12.07 -0.65
CA SER A 78 -15.87 -12.15 -0.18
C SER A 78 -16.11 -11.43 1.15
N LEU A 79 -15.14 -11.42 2.06
CA LEU A 79 -15.25 -10.70 3.32
C LEU A 79 -15.12 -9.18 3.13
N GLU A 80 -14.31 -8.75 2.15
CA GLU A 80 -14.16 -7.34 1.76
C GLU A 80 -15.41 -6.80 1.07
N GLU A 81 -15.92 -7.48 0.04
CA GLU A 81 -17.12 -7.09 -0.71
C GLU A 81 -18.34 -6.96 0.21
N ARG A 82 -18.45 -7.85 1.20
CA ARG A 82 -19.54 -7.86 2.18
C ARG A 82 -19.29 -6.93 3.37
N LYS A 83 -18.17 -6.20 3.38
CA LYS A 83 -17.77 -5.27 4.46
C LYS A 83 -17.80 -5.94 5.84
N ILE A 84 -17.35 -7.20 5.89
CA ILE A 84 -17.29 -8.03 7.10
C ILE A 84 -15.93 -7.85 7.78
N VAL A 85 -14.86 -7.84 6.98
CA VAL A 85 -13.54 -7.36 7.42
C VAL A 85 -13.52 -5.86 7.15
N LEU A 86 -13.56 -5.07 8.22
CA LEU A 86 -13.07 -3.71 8.15
C LEU A 86 -11.55 -3.83 8.07
N HIS A 87 -10.95 -3.19 7.08
CA HIS A 87 -9.52 -2.94 7.14
C HIS A 87 -9.30 -2.02 8.34
N SER A 88 -8.96 -2.64 9.47
CA SER A 88 -8.26 -1.98 10.58
C SER A 88 -7.03 -1.36 9.98
N GLY A 89 -7.03 -0.04 9.88
CA GLY A 89 -5.80 0.66 9.61
C GLY A 89 -6.07 2.03 9.06
N ILE A 90 -5.32 3.00 9.56
CA ILE A 90 -5.16 4.37 9.07
C ILE A 90 -4.94 4.44 7.54
N LEU A 91 -4.63 3.30 6.91
CA LEU A 91 -4.36 3.13 5.50
C LEU A 91 -5.60 2.98 4.60
N THR A 92 -6.80 2.67 5.13
CA THR A 92 -8.01 2.51 4.30
C THR A 92 -8.33 3.77 3.45
N PRO A 93 -8.29 4.99 4.00
CA PRO A 93 -8.47 6.20 3.20
C PRO A 93 -7.34 6.43 2.19
N VAL A 94 -6.12 6.04 2.53
CA VAL A 94 -4.93 6.20 1.66
C VAL A 94 -5.00 5.24 0.46
N VAL A 95 -5.41 4.00 0.70
CA VAL A 95 -5.65 3.00 -0.34
C VAL A 95 -6.78 3.45 -1.25
N ALA A 96 -7.91 3.89 -0.68
CA ALA A 96 -9.03 4.42 -1.47
C ALA A 96 -8.64 5.64 -2.30
N ALA A 97 -7.75 6.51 -1.79
CA ALA A 97 -7.26 7.67 -2.51
C ALA A 97 -6.33 7.29 -3.67
N LEU A 98 -5.45 6.29 -3.50
CA LEU A 98 -4.65 5.74 -4.59
C LEU A 98 -5.52 5.07 -5.66
N GLU A 99 -6.52 4.28 -5.24
CA GLU A 99 -7.46 3.61 -6.14
C GLU A 99 -8.32 4.58 -6.94
N LYS A 100 -8.72 5.71 -6.32
CA LYS A 100 -9.39 6.77 -7.06
C LYS A 100 -8.52 7.32 -8.19
N TYR A 101 -7.22 7.50 -7.93
CA TYR A 101 -6.30 7.95 -8.98
C TYR A 101 -6.13 6.92 -10.10
N LEU A 102 -6.15 5.62 -9.79
CA LEU A 102 -6.13 4.56 -10.82
C LEU A 102 -7.29 4.67 -11.80
N LEU A 103 -8.46 5.13 -11.36
CA LEU A 103 -9.63 5.32 -12.23
C LEU A 103 -9.48 6.52 -13.17
N ASP A 104 -8.71 7.53 -12.77
CA ASP A 104 -8.52 8.78 -13.51
C ASP A 104 -7.35 8.68 -14.53
N VAL A 105 -6.53 7.63 -14.44
CA VAL A 105 -5.34 7.44 -15.28
C VAL A 105 -5.61 6.48 -16.43
N HIS A 106 -5.58 7.00 -17.66
CA HIS A 106 -5.74 6.23 -18.90
C HIS A 106 -4.42 5.60 -19.44
N ASP A 107 -3.32 5.74 -18.71
CA ASP A 107 -1.99 5.24 -19.09
C ASP A 107 -1.68 3.94 -18.33
N SER A 108 -1.57 2.84 -19.07
CA SER A 108 -1.39 1.50 -18.51
C SER A 108 -0.12 1.34 -17.67
N ASP A 109 0.95 2.06 -18.00
CA ASP A 109 2.21 1.96 -17.26
C ASP A 109 2.16 2.75 -15.95
N LYS A 110 1.44 3.88 -15.92
CA LYS A 110 1.19 4.67 -14.69
C LYS A 110 0.35 3.87 -13.69
N SER A 111 -0.68 3.17 -14.15
CA SER A 111 -1.58 2.41 -13.28
C SER A 111 -0.89 1.22 -12.62
N ARG A 112 0.04 0.55 -13.31
CA ARG A 112 0.72 -0.65 -12.79
C ARG A 112 1.45 -0.42 -11.46
N PHE A 113 2.27 0.64 -11.35
CA PHE A 113 3.05 0.87 -10.12
C PHE A 113 2.18 1.22 -8.91
N ILE A 114 1.06 1.90 -9.16
CA ILE A 114 0.11 2.30 -8.11
C ILE A 114 -0.72 1.08 -7.68
N GLU A 115 -1.15 0.23 -8.62
CA GLU A 115 -1.78 -1.06 -8.32
C GLU A 115 -0.87 -1.94 -7.46
N GLU A 116 0.40 -2.07 -7.83
CA GLU A 116 1.39 -2.82 -7.03
C GLU A 116 1.57 -2.22 -5.62
N ALA A 117 1.60 -0.89 -5.50
CA ALA A 117 1.66 -0.21 -4.20
C ALA A 117 0.41 -0.49 -3.35
N VAL A 118 -0.78 -0.44 -3.94
CA VAL A 118 -2.05 -0.78 -3.26
C VAL A 118 -2.03 -2.22 -2.76
N GLN A 119 -1.59 -3.17 -3.61
CA GLN A 119 -1.46 -4.57 -3.20
C GLN A 119 -0.47 -4.74 -2.05
N CYS A 120 0.65 -4.02 -2.06
CA CYS A 120 1.60 -4.05 -0.96
C CYS A 120 1.01 -3.53 0.34
N VAL A 121 0.22 -2.45 0.29
CA VAL A 121 -0.47 -1.92 1.48
C VAL A 121 -1.46 -2.94 2.03
N ARG A 122 -2.30 -3.51 1.17
CA ARG A 122 -3.32 -4.53 1.56
C ARG A 122 -2.68 -5.77 2.19
N ASN A 123 -1.50 -6.17 1.72
CA ASN A 123 -0.76 -7.31 2.25
C ASN A 123 0.21 -6.95 3.38
N LYS A 124 0.15 -5.73 3.93
CA LYS A 124 1.06 -5.22 4.98
C LYS A 124 2.55 -5.31 4.60
N ALA A 125 2.86 -5.36 3.31
CA ALA A 125 4.21 -5.33 2.78
C ALA A 125 4.73 -3.88 2.75
N PHE A 126 4.84 -3.26 3.94
CA PHE A 126 5.05 -1.82 4.09
C PHE A 126 6.31 -1.26 3.44
N ARG A 127 7.41 -2.02 3.49
CA ARG A 127 8.66 -1.63 2.82
C ARG A 127 8.45 -1.56 1.30
N ALA A 128 7.79 -2.57 0.73
CA ALA A 128 7.47 -2.61 -0.69
C ALA A 128 6.46 -1.53 -1.07
N ALA A 129 5.45 -1.26 -0.23
CA ALA A 129 4.48 -0.19 -0.46
C ALA A 129 5.15 1.20 -0.55
N ILE A 130 6.10 1.50 0.34
CA ILE A 130 6.90 2.73 0.29
C ILE A 130 7.71 2.80 -1.02
N VAL A 131 8.38 1.71 -1.39
CA VAL A 131 9.20 1.69 -2.62
C VAL A 131 8.35 1.87 -3.87
N LEU A 132 7.25 1.13 -4.01
CA LEU A 132 6.43 1.14 -5.23
C LEU A 132 5.62 2.43 -5.36
N SER A 133 5.09 2.98 -4.26
CA SER A 133 4.45 4.30 -4.29
C SER A 133 5.43 5.42 -4.63
N TRP A 134 6.71 5.31 -4.25
CA TRP A 134 7.73 6.26 -4.70
C TRP A 134 8.03 6.13 -6.20
N VAL A 135 8.18 4.89 -6.70
CA VAL A 135 8.45 4.62 -8.12
C VAL A 135 7.35 5.21 -9.01
N GLY A 136 6.08 5.02 -8.65
CA GLY A 136 4.96 5.61 -9.38
C GLY A 136 5.02 7.14 -9.40
N ALA A 137 5.37 7.78 -8.27
CA ALA A 137 5.49 9.23 -8.19
C ALA A 137 6.63 9.78 -9.06
N VAL A 138 7.80 9.15 -9.03
CA VAL A 138 8.95 9.56 -9.87
C VAL A 138 8.64 9.37 -11.35
N TYR A 139 7.97 8.27 -11.72
CA TYR A 139 7.53 8.03 -13.10
C TYR A 139 6.64 9.16 -13.63
N LEU A 140 5.70 9.66 -12.83
CA LEU A 140 4.86 10.80 -13.20
C LEU A 140 5.67 12.07 -13.41
N LEU A 141 6.61 12.36 -12.50
CA LEU A 141 7.49 13.52 -12.62
C LEU A 141 8.38 13.44 -13.86
N TYR A 142 8.90 12.25 -14.19
CA TYR A 142 9.66 12.04 -15.42
C TYR A 142 8.82 12.32 -16.66
N ASN A 143 7.62 11.76 -16.74
CA ASN A 143 6.70 11.99 -17.86
C ASN A 143 6.34 13.48 -17.99
N TYR A 144 6.10 14.16 -16.88
CA TYR A 144 5.84 15.59 -16.88
C TYR A 144 7.03 16.40 -17.43
N VAL A 145 8.26 16.06 -17.01
CA VAL A 145 9.47 16.70 -17.54
C VAL A 145 9.60 16.48 -19.04
N LEU A 146 9.50 15.23 -19.50
CA LEU A 146 9.61 14.90 -20.93
C LEU A 146 8.57 15.65 -21.77
N SER A 147 7.34 15.75 -21.27
CA SER A 147 6.22 16.34 -22.00
C SER A 147 6.21 17.87 -21.98
N HIS A 148 6.70 18.49 -20.89
CA HIS A 148 6.45 19.92 -20.64
C HIS A 148 7.67 20.76 -20.27
N LYS A 149 8.77 20.15 -19.82
CA LYS A 149 9.91 20.88 -19.20
C LYS A 149 11.29 20.40 -19.64
N LEU A 150 11.37 19.59 -20.70
CA LEU A 150 12.60 18.90 -21.09
C LEU A 150 13.74 19.88 -21.43
N LYS A 151 13.41 20.98 -22.11
CA LYS A 151 14.39 21.99 -22.52
C LYS A 151 14.99 22.71 -21.31
N GLU A 152 14.14 23.15 -20.38
CA GLU A 152 14.54 23.82 -19.15
C GLU A 152 15.32 22.87 -18.23
N PHE A 153 14.87 21.62 -18.13
CA PHE A 153 15.55 20.57 -17.38
C PHE A 153 16.97 20.33 -17.91
N ASN A 154 17.13 20.09 -19.22
CA ASN A 154 18.43 19.85 -19.82
C ASN A 154 19.35 21.07 -19.70
N ALA A 155 18.80 22.29 -19.84
CA ALA A 155 19.58 23.51 -19.63
C ALA A 155 20.14 23.62 -18.20
N GLU A 156 19.32 23.30 -17.19
CA GLU A 156 19.76 23.34 -15.79
C GLU A 156 20.73 22.21 -15.45
N VAL A 157 20.52 21.00 -15.99
CA VAL A 157 21.44 19.87 -15.83
C VAL A 157 22.81 20.22 -16.42
N ARG A 158 22.88 20.76 -17.65
CA ARG A 158 24.16 21.20 -18.25
C ARG A 158 24.85 22.28 -17.43
N ARG A 159 24.08 23.21 -16.85
CA ARG A 159 24.61 24.29 -16.01
C ARG A 159 25.27 23.74 -14.74
N ARG A 160 24.68 22.73 -14.10
CA ARG A 160 25.19 22.11 -12.87
C ARG A 160 26.29 21.06 -13.13
N TRP A 161 26.10 20.26 -14.17
CA TRP A 161 26.93 19.10 -14.49
C TRP A 161 27.27 19.10 -15.98
N GLN A 162 28.32 19.82 -16.36
CA GLN A 162 28.75 19.99 -17.76
C GLN A 162 29.04 18.68 -18.51
N LYS A 163 29.32 17.59 -17.78
CA LYS A 163 29.59 16.25 -18.36
C LYS A 163 28.33 15.40 -18.57
N HIS A 164 27.18 15.84 -18.07
CA HIS A 164 25.93 15.08 -18.22
C HIS A 164 25.37 15.28 -19.62
N SER A 165 24.92 14.19 -20.25
CA SER A 165 24.24 14.25 -21.53
C SER A 165 22.80 14.75 -21.34
N ASP A 166 22.26 15.37 -22.39
CA ASP A 166 20.85 15.77 -22.45
C ASP A 166 19.95 14.54 -22.37
N ALA A 167 18.93 14.64 -21.51
CA ALA A 167 17.90 13.62 -21.44
C ALA A 167 17.00 13.67 -22.67
N LYS A 168 16.65 12.48 -23.19
CA LYS A 168 15.73 12.28 -24.32
C LYS A 168 14.58 11.36 -23.95
N GLY A 169 14.76 10.50 -22.96
CA GLY A 169 13.72 9.62 -22.44
C GLY A 169 13.84 9.41 -20.93
N ILE A 170 13.00 8.50 -20.43
CA ILE A 170 12.90 8.18 -19.00
C ILE A 170 14.23 7.64 -18.46
N ASP A 171 14.89 6.74 -19.20
CA ASP A 171 16.15 6.14 -18.76
C ASP A 171 17.27 7.17 -18.59
N ASP A 172 17.28 8.21 -19.43
CA ASP A 172 18.24 9.30 -19.30
C ASP A 172 17.97 10.13 -18.03
N LEU A 173 16.70 10.37 -17.70
CA LEU A 173 16.32 11.05 -16.46
C LEU A 173 16.68 10.20 -15.23
N ALA A 174 16.51 8.88 -15.31
CA ALA A 174 16.84 7.94 -14.25
C ALA A 174 18.36 7.80 -13.98
N SER A 175 19.20 8.20 -14.94
CA SER A 175 20.66 8.22 -14.75
C SER A 175 21.11 9.28 -13.73
N LEU A 176 20.29 10.32 -13.51
CA LEU A 176 20.53 11.33 -12.48
C LEU A 176 20.03 10.81 -11.12
N LYS A 177 20.80 11.07 -10.06
CA LYS A 177 20.36 10.72 -8.70
C LYS A 177 19.03 11.43 -8.41
N GLU A 178 18.08 10.73 -7.81
CA GLU A 178 16.74 11.30 -7.58
C GLU A 178 16.75 12.56 -6.70
N GLY A 179 17.67 12.68 -5.74
CA GLY A 179 17.83 13.92 -4.96
C GLY A 179 18.28 15.11 -5.83
N ASP A 180 19.18 14.86 -6.78
CA ASP A 180 19.63 15.85 -7.75
C ASP A 180 18.50 16.20 -8.72
N PHE A 181 17.73 15.20 -9.18
CA PHE A 181 16.54 15.38 -9.99
C PHE A 181 15.51 16.30 -9.32
N LEU A 182 15.14 16.05 -8.06
CA LEU A 182 14.23 16.92 -7.31
C LEU A 182 14.76 18.35 -7.18
N SER A 183 16.06 18.51 -6.95
CA SER A 183 16.70 19.83 -6.86
C SER A 183 16.67 20.59 -8.18
N VAL A 184 16.74 19.89 -9.32
CA VAL A 184 16.53 20.50 -10.63
C VAL A 184 15.07 20.94 -10.77
N LEU A 185 14.11 20.06 -10.48
CA LEU A 185 12.68 20.37 -10.56
C LEU A 185 12.29 21.61 -9.73
N GLU A 186 12.84 21.75 -8.54
CA GLU A 186 12.64 22.93 -7.69
C GLU A 186 13.19 24.20 -8.34
N HIS A 187 14.37 24.11 -8.96
CA HIS A 187 15.00 25.26 -9.60
C HIS A 187 14.21 25.74 -10.82
N ILE A 188 13.78 24.79 -11.66
CA ILE A 188 12.94 25.07 -12.84
C ILE A 188 11.45 25.28 -12.50
N LYS A 189 11.12 25.37 -11.21
CA LYS A 189 9.78 25.71 -10.68
C LYS A 189 8.67 24.71 -11.05
N VAL A 190 9.03 23.45 -11.28
CA VAL A 190 8.06 22.34 -11.41
C VAL A 190 7.45 22.02 -10.04
N ILE A 191 8.27 22.08 -8.99
CA ILE A 191 7.84 21.94 -7.60
C ILE A 191 8.33 23.13 -6.77
N THR A 192 7.66 23.39 -5.66
CA THR A 192 8.07 24.44 -4.71
C THR A 192 9.15 23.93 -3.75
N ASN A 193 9.84 24.85 -3.05
CA ASN A 193 10.81 24.47 -2.01
C ASN A 193 10.18 23.60 -0.91
N ALA A 194 8.93 23.87 -0.52
CA ALA A 194 8.21 23.08 0.46
C ALA A 194 7.95 21.65 -0.05
N GLN A 195 7.49 21.52 -1.30
CA GLN A 195 7.27 20.22 -1.94
C GLN A 195 8.58 19.43 -2.10
N SER A 196 9.67 20.11 -2.48
CA SER A 196 11.01 19.53 -2.57
C SER A 196 11.48 18.93 -1.24
N LYS A 197 11.25 19.62 -0.12
CA LYS A 197 11.55 19.10 1.23
C LYS A 197 10.72 17.87 1.59
N GLU A 198 9.42 17.91 1.34
CA GLU A 198 8.51 16.77 1.56
C GLU A 198 8.93 15.54 0.75
N LEU A 199 9.24 15.73 -0.54
CA LEU A 199 9.69 14.67 -1.42
C LEU A 199 11.08 14.14 -1.04
N THR A 200 11.97 15.00 -0.55
CA THR A 200 13.27 14.56 -0.01
C THR A 200 13.07 13.67 1.23
N GLY A 201 12.12 14.00 2.10
CA GLY A 201 11.72 13.15 3.22
C GLY A 201 11.21 11.78 2.75
N CYS A 202 10.39 11.78 1.70
CA CYS A 202 9.89 10.55 1.08
C CYS A 202 11.02 9.71 0.45
N LEU A 203 11.94 10.35 -0.27
CA LEU A 203 13.13 9.71 -0.86
C LEU A 203 13.98 9.03 0.21
N ASN A 204 14.26 9.72 1.32
CA ASN A 204 15.02 9.15 2.43
C ASN A 204 14.32 7.93 3.03
N ARG A 205 13.00 7.98 3.19
CA ARG A 205 12.20 6.84 3.65
C ARG A 205 12.26 5.67 2.66
N ARG A 206 12.19 5.95 1.36
CA ARG A 206 12.36 4.95 0.30
C ARG A 206 13.73 4.30 0.35
N ASN A 207 14.79 5.07 0.51
CA ASN A 207 16.15 4.55 0.66
C ASN A 207 16.25 3.61 1.87
N THR A 208 15.71 4.01 3.02
CA THR A 208 15.65 3.14 4.21
C THR A 208 14.85 1.86 3.94
N ALA A 209 13.73 1.93 3.21
CA ALA A 209 12.91 0.78 2.86
C ALA A 209 13.57 -0.15 1.81
N GLY A 210 14.45 0.39 0.95
CA GLY A 210 15.18 -0.38 -0.06
C GLY A 210 16.45 -1.06 0.45
N HIS A 211 17.08 -0.56 1.51
CA HIS A 211 18.32 -1.13 2.05
C HIS A 211 18.06 -2.24 3.08
N PRO A 212 18.83 -3.34 3.06
CA PRO A 212 18.73 -4.39 4.08
C PRO A 212 19.13 -3.81 5.45
N ASN A 213 18.14 -3.57 6.31
CA ASN A 213 18.33 -3.05 7.65
C ASN A 213 17.24 -3.60 8.58
N SER A 214 17.41 -3.42 9.88
CA SER A 214 16.47 -3.84 10.92
C SER A 214 15.28 -2.91 11.11
N HIS A 215 15.16 -1.84 10.30
CA HIS A 215 14.09 -0.86 10.48
C HIS A 215 12.75 -1.40 9.98
N SER A 216 11.74 -1.38 10.86
CA SER A 216 10.35 -1.69 10.56
C SER A 216 9.52 -0.42 10.43
N PHE A 217 8.57 -0.41 9.50
CA PHE A 217 7.66 0.72 9.30
C PHE A 217 6.29 0.40 9.89
N GLU A 218 5.72 1.35 10.61
CA GLU A 218 4.34 1.28 11.10
C GLU A 218 3.34 1.80 10.07
N GLU A 219 2.09 1.36 10.15
CA GLU A 219 1.01 1.77 9.25
C GLU A 219 0.86 3.29 9.13
N VAL A 220 0.92 4.02 10.24
CA VAL A 220 0.81 5.49 10.22
C VAL A 220 1.92 6.15 9.41
N THR A 221 3.14 5.60 9.46
CA THR A 221 4.30 6.12 8.74
C THR A 221 4.18 5.86 7.24
N VAL A 222 3.68 4.68 6.87
CA VAL A 222 3.39 4.32 5.48
C VAL A 222 2.26 5.18 4.94
N GLY A 223 1.20 5.38 5.72
CA GLY A 223 0.06 6.20 5.35
C GLY A 223 0.45 7.65 5.10
N SER A 224 1.24 8.23 6.02
CA SER A 224 1.81 9.57 5.85
C SER A 224 2.69 9.66 4.60
N HIS A 225 3.54 8.66 4.33
CA HIS A 225 4.38 8.64 3.14
C HIS A 225 3.54 8.76 1.86
N ILE A 226 2.58 7.85 1.71
CA ILE A 226 1.74 7.79 0.52
C ILE A 226 0.87 9.04 0.41
N GLN A 227 0.32 9.54 1.52
CA GLN A 227 -0.48 10.77 1.52
C GLN A 227 0.31 11.99 1.03
N THR A 228 1.58 12.12 1.43
CA THR A 228 2.46 13.17 0.91
C THR A 228 2.64 13.03 -0.60
N LEU A 229 2.89 11.82 -1.11
CA LEU A 229 3.02 11.58 -2.55
C LEU A 229 1.72 11.89 -3.30
N ILE A 230 0.57 11.57 -2.72
CA ILE A 230 -0.74 11.92 -3.30
C ILE A 230 -0.89 13.43 -3.42
N SER A 231 -0.62 14.15 -2.33
CA SER A 231 -0.79 15.61 -2.27
C SER A 231 0.20 16.37 -3.15
N VAL A 232 1.44 15.87 -3.27
CA VAL A 232 2.49 16.59 -3.98
C VAL A 232 2.59 16.17 -5.44
N VAL A 233 2.34 14.90 -5.76
CA VAL A 233 2.60 14.33 -7.08
C VAL A 233 1.32 13.80 -7.73
N TYR A 234 0.72 12.73 -7.20
CA TYR A 234 -0.38 12.04 -7.89
C TYR A 234 -1.57 12.97 -8.18
N SER A 235 -1.92 13.87 -7.27
CA SER A 235 -3.04 14.81 -7.53
C SER A 235 -2.74 15.90 -8.56
N LYS A 236 -1.50 16.02 -9.06
CA LYS A 236 -1.06 17.17 -9.89
C LYS A 236 -0.50 16.80 -11.26
N PHE A 237 0.08 15.62 -11.40
CA PHE A 237 0.80 15.17 -12.60
C PHE A 237 0.19 13.86 -13.12
#